data_AF-A0A6B3B1C5-F1
#
_entry.id   AF-A0A6B3B1C5-F1
#
_cell.length_a   1.000
_cell.length_b   1.000
_cell.length_c   1.000
_cell.angle_alpha   90.00
_cell.angle_beta   90.00
_cell.angle_gamma   90.00
#
_symmetry.space_group_name_H-M   'P 1'
#
loop_
_entity.id
_entity.type
_entity.pdbx_description
1 polymer ?
#
loop_
_entity_poly.entity_id
_entity_poly.type
_entity_poly.pdbx_seq_one_letter_code
_entity_poly.pdbx_strand_id
1 'polypeptide(L)'
;MHSPSSASLSHVFELAGCSVVFLPSDPARTGRLAFWHPDGSSPPEGPGEPGTLTVAGPDALPYEVPARLLSVADGLPVLTRARAAAHASAAVAFWGAAGLLALQFAARGLL
;
A
#
# COMPACT_ATOMS: atom_id res chain seq x y z
N MET A 1 -12.97 4.73 -17.28
CA MET A 1 -13.10 5.71 -16.18
C MET A 1 -13.01 4.91 -14.88
N HIS A 2 -11.84 4.85 -14.24
CA HIS A 2 -11.72 4.32 -12.88
C HIS A 2 -12.12 5.47 -11.96
N SER A 3 -13.29 5.39 -11.34
CA SER A 3 -13.65 6.31 -10.26
C SER A 3 -12.76 5.97 -9.06
N PRO A 4 -12.01 6.93 -8.48
CA PRO A 4 -11.21 6.65 -7.30
C PRO A 4 -12.16 6.19 -6.20
N SER A 5 -11.98 4.96 -5.73
CA SER A 5 -12.79 4.44 -4.63
C SER A 5 -12.38 5.18 -3.36
N SER A 6 -13.32 5.90 -2.74
CA SER A 6 -13.06 6.50 -1.43
C SER A 6 -13.02 5.38 -0.40
N ALA A 7 -11.81 4.94 -0.02
CA ALA A 7 -11.64 4.01 1.09
C ALA A 7 -12.32 4.57 2.35
N SER A 8 -13.14 3.74 3.00
CA SER A 8 -13.73 4.07 4.29
C SER A 8 -12.64 4.28 5.34
N LEU A 9 -12.93 5.06 6.39
CA LEU A 9 -11.98 5.25 7.48
C LEU A 9 -11.65 3.94 8.21
N SER A 10 -12.61 3.02 8.32
CA SER A 10 -12.38 1.69 8.89
C SER A 10 -11.35 0.91 8.07
N HIS A 11 -11.49 0.90 6.74
CA HIS A 11 -10.57 0.20 5.86
C HIS A 11 -9.16 0.82 5.89
N VAL A 12 -9.07 2.15 5.96
CA VAL A 12 -7.78 2.85 6.16
C VAL A 12 -7.14 2.45 7.49
N PHE A 13 -7.93 2.35 8.56
CA PHE A 13 -7.45 1.97 9.88
C PHE A 13 -6.94 0.51 9.90
N GLU A 14 -7.66 -0.41 9.27
CA GLU A 14 -7.25 -1.81 9.17
C GLU A 14 -5.96 -1.97 8.36
N LEU A 15 -5.86 -1.32 7.19
CA LEU A 15 -4.66 -1.36 6.35
C LEU A 15 -3.43 -0.69 6.99
N ALA A 16 -3.61 0.17 7.99
CA ALA A 16 -2.48 0.81 8.67
C ALA A 16 -1.57 -0.22 9.37
N GLY A 17 -2.13 -1.32 9.89
CA GLY A 17 -1.36 -2.38 10.53
C GLY A 17 -0.68 -3.36 9.57
N CYS A 18 -1.05 -3.35 8.28
CA CYS A 18 -0.41 -4.19 7.26
C CYS A 18 0.98 -3.65 6.92
N SER A 19 1.85 -4.52 6.42
CA SER A 19 3.03 -4.08 5.65
C SER A 19 2.60 -3.67 4.23
N VAL A 20 3.44 -2.88 3.54
CA VAL A 20 3.16 -2.42 2.18
C VAL A 20 4.41 -2.24 1.34
N VAL A 21 4.31 -2.51 0.04
CA VAL A 21 5.36 -2.27 -0.94
C VAL A 21 4.78 -1.80 -2.27
N PHE A 22 5.54 -1.00 -3.02
CA PHE A 22 5.23 -0.69 -4.41
C PHE A 22 5.72 -1.80 -5.34
N LEU A 23 4.83 -2.30 -6.19
CA LEU A 23 5.12 -3.24 -7.25
C LEU A 23 5.24 -2.49 -8.59
N PRO A 24 6.44 -2.40 -9.18
CA PRO A 24 6.64 -1.74 -10.46
C PRO A 24 5.93 -2.50 -11.59
N SER A 25 5.57 -1.79 -12.65
CA SER A 25 4.93 -2.33 -13.84
C SER A 25 5.39 -1.56 -15.09
N ASP A 26 5.16 -2.13 -16.26
CA ASP A 26 5.35 -1.46 -17.55
C ASP A 26 4.01 -1.45 -18.30
N PRO A 27 3.38 -0.27 -18.50
CA PRO A 27 3.90 1.08 -18.23
C PRO A 27 3.95 1.43 -16.74
N ALA A 28 4.88 2.31 -16.34
CA ALA A 28 5.10 2.69 -14.93
C ALA A 28 3.80 3.08 -14.16
N ARG A 29 2.85 3.72 -14.84
CA ARG A 29 1.56 4.14 -14.26
C ARG A 29 0.62 2.98 -13.87
N THR A 30 0.89 1.75 -14.31
CA THR A 30 0.11 0.56 -13.93
C THR A 30 0.69 -0.18 -12.72
N GLY A 31 1.71 0.39 -12.07
CA GLY A 31 2.23 -0.12 -10.80
C GLY A 31 1.15 -0.20 -9.72
N ARG A 32 1.40 -1.04 -8.72
CA ARG A 32 0.44 -1.38 -7.66
C ARG A 32 1.05 -1.18 -6.28
N LEU A 33 0.21 -0.98 -5.28
CA LEU A 33 0.60 -1.07 -3.87
C LEU A 33 0.06 -2.38 -3.31
N ALA A 34 0.95 -3.23 -2.79
CA ALA A 34 0.60 -4.52 -2.22
C ALA A 34 0.64 -4.44 -0.70
N PHE A 35 -0.50 -4.71 -0.05
CA PHE A 35 -0.63 -4.77 1.41
C PHE A 35 -0.73 -6.23 1.86
N TRP A 36 0.00 -6.61 2.90
CA TRP A 36 -0.05 -7.95 3.50
C TRP A 36 0.17 -7.89 5.02
N HIS A 37 -0.28 -8.90 5.75
CA HIS A 37 0.12 -9.05 7.15
C HIS A 37 1.45 -9.80 7.26
N PRO A 38 2.42 -9.30 8.05
CA PRO A 38 3.70 -9.99 8.26
C PRO A 38 3.58 -11.38 8.87
N ASP A 39 2.47 -11.69 9.54
CA ASP A 39 2.18 -13.01 10.11
C ASP A 39 1.61 -14.02 9.08
N GLY A 40 1.41 -13.58 7.83
CA GLY A 40 0.88 -14.40 6.73
C GLY A 40 -0.65 -14.52 6.72
N SER A 41 -1.37 -13.88 7.65
CA SER A 41 -2.83 -13.83 7.63
C SER A 41 -3.35 -12.99 6.46
N SER A 42 -4.57 -13.29 6.01
CA SER A 42 -5.22 -12.55 4.91
C SER A 42 -5.42 -11.09 5.29
N PRO A 43 -4.98 -10.14 4.44
CA PRO A 43 -5.25 -8.72 4.67
C PRO A 43 -6.76 -8.43 4.60
N PRO A 44 -7.20 -7.30 5.16
CA PRO A 44 -8.61 -6.91 5.17
C PRO A 44 -9.25 -6.98 3.78
N GLU A 45 -10.53 -7.37 3.76
CA GLU A 45 -11.35 -7.22 2.57
C GLU A 45 -11.65 -5.74 2.29
N GLY A 46 -11.89 -5.42 1.02
CA GLY A 46 -12.14 -4.06 0.59
C GLY A 46 -11.65 -3.80 -0.84
N PRO A 47 -11.50 -2.52 -1.23
CA PRO A 47 -11.02 -2.13 -2.55
C PRO A 47 -9.68 -2.76 -2.93
N GLY A 48 -9.50 -2.98 -4.23
CA GLY A 48 -8.33 -3.64 -4.78
C GLY A 48 -8.52 -5.15 -4.95
N GLU A 49 -7.58 -5.76 -5.65
CA GLU A 49 -7.66 -7.17 -6.03
C GLU A 49 -6.93 -8.04 -5.00
N PRO A 50 -7.47 -9.23 -4.65
CA PRO A 50 -6.66 -10.22 -3.94
C PRO A 50 -5.49 -10.67 -4.82
N GLY A 51 -4.38 -11.01 -4.20
CA GLY A 51 -3.20 -11.55 -4.87
C GLY A 51 -2.30 -12.28 -3.89
N THR A 52 -1.16 -12.73 -4.39
CA THR A 52 -0.10 -13.35 -3.58
C THR A 52 1.20 -12.60 -3.81
N LEU A 53 2.00 -12.45 -2.76
CA LEU A 53 3.30 -11.80 -2.80
C LEU A 53 4.36 -12.76 -2.25
N THR A 54 5.50 -12.85 -2.96
CA THR A 54 6.70 -13.47 -2.41
C THR A 54 7.46 -12.43 -1.57
N VAL A 55 7.66 -12.70 -0.28
CA VAL A 55 8.38 -11.82 0.65
C VAL A 55 9.55 -12.56 1.29
N ALA A 56 10.61 -11.83 1.65
CA ALA A 56 11.70 -12.39 2.45
C ALA A 56 11.27 -12.43 3.93
N GLY A 57 11.34 -13.62 4.53
CA GLY A 57 11.10 -13.82 5.95
C GLY A 57 12.29 -13.34 6.81
N PRO A 58 12.16 -13.41 8.16
CA PRO A 58 13.23 -13.05 9.08
C PRO A 58 14.53 -13.85 8.92
N ASP A 59 14.43 -15.05 8.34
CA ASP A 59 15.54 -15.94 7.99
C ASP A 59 16.08 -15.71 6.56
N ALA A 60 15.62 -14.64 5.90
CA ALA A 60 15.95 -14.27 4.52
C ALA A 60 15.54 -15.31 3.45
N LEU A 61 14.63 -16.23 3.78
CA LEU A 61 14.04 -17.15 2.81
C LEU A 61 12.77 -16.58 2.18
N PRO A 62 12.40 -16.98 0.95
CA PRO A 62 11.19 -16.53 0.29
C PRO A 62 9.94 -17.25 0.82
N TYR A 63 8.87 -16.50 1.07
CA TYR A 63 7.55 -16.98 1.50
C TYR A 63 6.44 -16.35 0.67
N GLU A 64 5.46 -17.16 0.29
CA GLU A 64 4.22 -16.67 -0.32
C GLU A 64 3.25 -16.22 0.78
N VAL A 65 2.77 -14.99 0.68
CA VAL A 65 1.76 -14.42 1.59
C VAL A 65 0.56 -13.87 0.81
N PRO A 66 -0.66 -13.97 1.35
CA PRO A 66 -1.81 -13.32 0.76
C PRO A 66 -1.65 -11.79 0.80
N ALA A 67 -2.04 -11.12 -0.28
CA ALA A 67 -1.91 -9.68 -0.44
C ALA A 67 -3.19 -9.06 -1.00
N ARG A 68 -3.40 -7.77 -0.68
CA ARG A 68 -4.39 -6.90 -1.32
C ARG A 68 -3.66 -5.90 -2.21
N LEU A 69 -3.97 -5.91 -3.50
CA LEU A 69 -3.31 -5.11 -4.52
C LEU A 69 -4.16 -3.91 -4.90
N LEU A 70 -3.74 -2.71 -4.51
CA LEU A 70 -4.40 -1.46 -4.90
C LEU A 70 -3.67 -0.84 -6.09
N SER A 71 -4.40 -0.10 -6.93
CA SER A 71 -3.75 0.82 -7.86
C SER A 71 -3.02 1.91 -7.07
N VAL A 72 -2.01 2.56 -7.66
CA VAL A 72 -1.39 3.74 -7.02
C VAL A 72 -2.44 4.83 -6.75
N ALA A 73 -3.41 4.99 -7.66
CA ALA A 73 -4.47 5.98 -7.51
C ALA A 73 -5.37 5.71 -6.29
N ASP A 74 -5.74 4.45 -6.03
CA ASP A 74 -6.57 4.07 -4.89
C ASP A 74 -5.76 3.97 -3.58
N GLY A 75 -4.48 3.58 -3.67
CA GLY A 75 -3.63 3.38 -2.49
C GLY A 75 -3.03 4.67 -1.92
N LEU A 76 -2.82 5.72 -2.73
CA LEU A 76 -2.27 7.00 -2.24
C LEU A 76 -3.14 7.66 -1.14
N PRO A 77 -4.47 7.80 -1.31
CA PRO A 77 -5.34 8.32 -0.25
C PRO A 77 -5.35 7.45 1.02
N VAL A 78 -5.15 6.14 0.89
CA VAL A 78 -5.02 5.24 2.03
C VAL A 78 -3.70 5.51 2.76
N LEU A 79 -2.56 5.41 2.07
CA LEU A 79 -1.24 5.56 2.67
C LEU A 79 -1.04 6.93 3.32
N THR A 80 -1.46 8.00 2.66
CA THR A 80 -1.31 9.37 3.16
C THR A 80 -2.07 9.60 4.46
N ARG A 81 -3.18 8.90 4.69
CA ARG A 81 -3.95 8.94 5.95
C ARG A 81 -3.44 7.92 6.97
N ALA A 82 -3.23 6.68 6.56
CA ALA A 82 -2.80 5.58 7.41
C ALA A 82 -1.42 5.82 8.05
N ARG A 83 -0.51 6.54 7.37
CA ARG A 83 0.84 6.83 7.89
C ARG A 83 0.86 7.54 9.25
N ALA A 84 -0.22 8.23 9.61
CA ALA A 84 -0.33 8.98 10.85
C ALA A 84 -1.06 8.19 11.95
N ALA A 85 -1.51 6.97 11.67
CA ALA A 85 -2.15 6.12 12.66
C ALA A 85 -1.14 5.64 13.71
N ALA A 86 -1.58 5.52 14.96
CA ALA A 86 -0.71 5.11 16.07
C ALA A 86 -0.14 3.69 15.91
N HIS A 87 -0.88 2.81 15.22
CA HIS A 87 -0.50 1.43 14.94
C HIS A 87 -0.02 1.22 13.49
N ALA A 88 0.36 2.30 12.80
CA ALA A 88 0.90 2.19 11.44
C ALA A 88 2.16 1.32 11.44
N SER A 89 2.23 0.34 10.53
CA SER A 89 3.47 -0.39 10.30
C SER A 89 4.55 0.56 9.79
N ALA A 90 5.82 0.19 10.00
CA ALA A 90 6.95 0.97 9.51
C ALA A 90 6.89 1.16 7.98
N ALA A 91 6.45 0.14 7.26
CA ALA A 91 6.30 0.18 5.80
C ALA A 91 5.20 1.17 5.37
N VAL A 92 4.05 1.18 6.05
CA VAL A 92 2.95 2.11 5.76
C VAL A 92 3.36 3.55 6.07
N ALA A 93 4.02 3.77 7.22
CA ALA A 93 4.53 5.08 7.59
C ALA A 93 5.54 5.60 6.54
N PHE A 94 6.47 4.75 6.11
CA PHE A 94 7.47 5.06 5.09
C PHE A 94 6.82 5.40 3.75
N TRP A 95 6.02 4.49 3.18
CA TRP A 95 5.41 4.69 1.86
C TRP A 95 4.40 5.83 1.84
N GLY A 96 3.68 6.08 2.94
CA GLY A 96 2.82 7.25 3.06
C GLY A 96 3.59 8.57 3.13
N ALA A 97 4.75 8.61 3.81
CA ALA A 97 5.63 9.78 3.79
C ALA A 97 6.25 10.01 2.40
N ALA A 98 6.72 8.94 1.75
CA ALA A 98 7.25 9.00 0.38
C ALA A 98 6.19 9.48 -0.62
N GLY A 99 4.97 8.95 -0.53
CA GLY A 99 3.84 9.39 -1.36
C GLY A 99 3.50 10.87 -1.15
N LEU A 100 3.48 11.34 0.09
CA LEU A 100 3.26 12.76 0.39
C LEU A 100 4.37 13.65 -0.17
N LEU A 101 5.64 13.26 -0.03
CA LEU A 101 6.78 14.00 -0.59
C LEU A 101 6.71 14.04 -2.12
N ALA A 102 6.39 12.92 -2.77
CA ALA A 102 6.21 12.87 -4.22
C ALA A 102 5.09 13.80 -4.69
N LEU A 103 3.96 13.84 -3.99
CA LEU A 103 2.86 14.78 -4.28
C LEU A 103 3.29 16.24 -4.10
N GLN A 104 4.12 16.54 -3.10
CA GLN A 104 4.69 17.88 -2.93
C GLN A 104 5.61 18.28 -4.08
N PHE A 105 6.44 17.37 -4.59
CA PHE A 105 7.24 17.62 -5.79
C PHE A 105 6.38 17.82 -7.03
N ALA A 106 5.36 16.97 -7.23
CA ALA A 106 4.42 17.09 -8.33
C ALA A 106 3.69 18.45 -8.33
N ALA A 107 3.16 18.85 -7.17
CA ALA A 107 2.46 20.13 -7.01
C ALA A 107 3.34 21.36 -7.27
N ARG A 108 4.67 21.20 -7.18
CA ARG A 108 5.66 22.24 -7.44
C ARG A 108 6.27 22.17 -8.84
N GLY A 109 5.85 21.23 -9.69
CA GLY A 109 6.40 21.03 -11.03
C GLY A 109 7.85 20.52 -11.05
N LEU A 110 8.21 19.68 -10.09
CA LEU A 110 9.58 19.13 -9.93
C LEU A 110 9.71 17.66 -10.38
N LEU A 111 8.75 17.14 -11.15
CA LEU A 111 8.71 15.77 -11.69
C LEU A 111 8.56 15.77 -13.21
#